data_AF-A0A7G9GAC6-F1
#
_entry.id   AF-A0A7G9GAC6-F1
#
_cell.length_a   1.000
_cell.length_b   1.000
_cell.length_c   1.000
_cell.angle_alpha   90.00
_cell.angle_beta   90.00
_cell.angle_gamma   90.00
#
_symmetry.space_group_name_H-M   'P 1'
#
loop_
_entity.id
_entity.type
_entity.pdbx_description
1 polymer ?
#
loop_
_entity_poly.entity_id
_entity_poly.type
_entity_poly.pdbx_seq_one_letter_code
_entity_poly.pdbx_strand_id
1 'polypeptide(L)'
;MRSEVKQRIASLRKENYSYAFIGKTLHLSPNTVKSICRRNGYEAFGKRKTKAEKALPNQCKHCGRPLDNTAGQKKNFCSDKCRIEWWKEARRKK
;
A
#
# COMPACT_ATOMS: atom_id res chain seq x y z
N MET A 1 15.37 9.18 14.80
CA MET A 1 14.38 8.29 14.13
C MET A 1 13.82 7.34 15.17
N ARG A 2 12.49 7.34 15.38
CA ARG A 2 11.80 6.46 16.34
C ARG A 2 12.15 4.99 16.07
N SER A 3 12.56 4.29 17.12
CA SER A 3 12.80 2.84 17.15
C SER A 3 11.64 2.04 16.54
N GLU A 4 10.41 2.52 16.74
CA GLU A 4 9.17 1.94 16.20
C GLU A 4 9.17 1.82 14.66
N VAL A 5 9.67 2.84 13.96
CA VAL A 5 9.70 2.85 12.49
C VAL A 5 10.68 1.78 11.98
N LYS A 6 11.82 1.61 12.66
CA LYS A 6 12.81 0.59 12.30
C LYS A 6 12.27 -0.82 12.52
N GLN A 7 11.59 -1.06 13.64
CA GLN A 7 10.94 -2.34 13.92
C GLN A 7 9.89 -2.69 12.86
N ARG A 8 9.08 -1.72 12.45
CA ARG A 8 8.06 -1.93 11.41
C ARG A 8 8.67 -2.21 10.03
N ILE A 9 9.76 -1.52 9.68
CA ILE A 9 10.53 -1.84 8.47
C ILE A 9 11.10 -3.27 8.54
N ALA A 10 11.64 -3.68 9.68
CA ALA A 10 12.22 -5.00 9.87
C ALA A 10 11.18 -6.12 9.70
N SER A 11 10.00 -6.00 10.34
CA SER A 11 8.93 -6.99 10.21
C SER A 11 8.44 -7.12 8.77
N LEU A 12 8.11 -5.98 8.13
CA LEU A 12 7.67 -5.98 6.74
C LEU A 12 8.76 -6.50 5.79
N ARG A 13 10.03 -6.23 6.09
CA ARG A 13 11.13 -6.72 5.25
C ARG A 13 11.32 -8.22 5.40
N LYS A 14 11.21 -8.77 6.62
CA LYS A 14 11.25 -10.22 6.90
C LYS A 14 10.14 -10.96 6.16
N GLU A 15 8.95 -10.38 6.07
CA GLU A 15 7.81 -10.89 5.27
C GLU A 15 8.01 -10.75 3.74
N ASN A 16 9.18 -10.30 3.30
CA ASN A 16 9.57 -10.09 1.90
C ASN A 16 8.68 -9.09 1.14
N TYR A 17 8.20 -8.05 1.82
CA TYR A 17 7.64 -6.87 1.15
C TYR A 17 8.75 -6.07 0.45
N SER A 18 8.40 -5.45 -0.67
CA SER A 18 9.30 -4.61 -1.47
C SER A 18 9.49 -3.24 -0.82
N TYR A 19 10.66 -2.62 -1.02
CA TYR A 19 10.95 -1.27 -0.48
C TYR A 19 9.91 -0.21 -0.85
N ALA A 20 9.35 -0.29 -2.06
CA ALA A 20 8.28 0.61 -2.50
C ALA A 20 6.98 0.46 -1.69
N PHE A 21 6.63 -0.78 -1.30
CA PHE A 21 5.44 -1.06 -0.49
C PHE A 21 5.66 -0.58 0.94
N ILE A 22 6.80 -0.94 1.54
CA ILE A 22 7.18 -0.51 2.89
C ILE A 22 7.23 1.02 2.98
N GLY A 23 7.81 1.66 1.96
CA GLY A 23 7.85 3.12 1.86
C GLY A 23 6.46 3.73 1.83
N LYS A 24 5.56 3.20 0.98
CA LYS A 24 4.18 3.67 0.92
C LYS A 24 3.44 3.49 2.25
N THR A 25 3.57 2.33 2.90
CA THR A 25 2.90 2.02 4.17
C THR A 25 3.39 2.88 5.33
N LEU A 26 4.68 3.23 5.34
CA LEU A 26 5.29 4.03 6.41
C LEU A 26 5.45 5.50 6.06
N HIS A 27 4.91 5.95 4.92
CA HIS A 27 5.09 7.30 4.38
C HIS A 27 6.58 7.71 4.26
N LEU A 28 7.44 6.76 3.91
CA LEU A 28 8.87 6.94 3.69
C LEU A 28 9.23 6.78 2.22
N SER A 29 10.32 7.42 1.80
CA SER A 29 10.87 7.13 0.49
C SER A 29 11.40 5.69 0.44
N PRO A 30 11.26 4.98 -0.70
CA PRO A 30 11.85 3.64 -0.87
C PRO A 30 13.37 3.65 -0.65
N ASN A 31 14.04 4.78 -0.93
CA ASN A 31 15.47 4.99 -0.71
C ASN A 31 15.81 5.07 0.78
N THR A 32 14.96 5.70 1.58
CA THR A 32 15.08 5.72 3.04
C THR A 32 14.96 4.31 3.60
N VAL A 33 13.96 3.53 3.14
CA VAL A 33 13.79 2.13 3.54
C VAL A 33 15.01 1.30 3.15
N LYS A 34 15.52 1.44 1.92
CA LYS A 34 16.74 0.76 1.44
C LYS A 34 17.95 1.09 2.32
N SER A 35 18.17 2.36 2.64
CA SER A 35 19.26 2.81 3.51
C SER A 35 19.14 2.24 4.93
N ILE A 36 17.92 2.15 5.47
CA ILE A 36 17.68 1.56 6.78
C ILE A 36 17.93 0.05 6.74
N CYS A 37 17.37 -0.68 5.78
CA CYS A 37 17.58 -2.12 5.66
C CYS A 37 19.06 -2.47 5.50
N ARG A 38 19.81 -1.72 4.68
CA ARG A 38 21.25 -1.96 4.47
C ARG A 38 22.07 -1.73 5.74
N ARG A 39 21.80 -0.66 6.50
CA ARG A 39 22.54 -0.33 7.73
C ARG A 39 22.22 -1.25 8.91
N ASN A 40 21.06 -1.89 8.91
CA ASN A 40 20.62 -2.76 10.02
C ASN A 40 20.62 -4.25 9.65
N GLY A 41 21.06 -4.62 8.44
CA GLY A 41 21.08 -6.02 7.99
C GLY A 41 19.70 -6.66 7.84
N TYR A 42 18.65 -5.88 7.49
CA TYR A 42 17.32 -6.43 7.31
C TYR A 42 17.21 -7.14 5.95
N GLU A 43 17.44 -8.44 5.96
CA GLU A 43 17.27 -9.31 4.82
C GLU A 43 15.81 -9.77 4.68
N ALA A 44 15.39 -10.01 3.44
CA ALA A 44 14.11 -10.66 3.23
C ALA A 44 14.27 -12.16 3.30
N PHE A 45 13.31 -12.80 3.96
CA PHE A 45 13.24 -14.25 4.02
C PHE A 45 12.03 -14.76 3.22
N GLY A 46 12.20 -15.88 2.52
CA GLY A 46 11.12 -16.53 1.77
C GLY A 46 10.85 -15.99 0.36
N LYS A 47 9.73 -16.40 -0.25
CA LYS A 47 9.34 -16.00 -1.62
C LYS A 47 8.84 -14.55 -1.63
N ARG A 48 9.14 -13.79 -2.69
CA ARG A 48 8.63 -12.42 -2.83
C ARG A 48 7.11 -12.45 -2.84
N LYS A 49 6.47 -11.73 -1.91
CA LYS A 49 5.02 -11.55 -1.88
C LYS A 49 4.52 -11.10 -3.26
N THR A 50 3.55 -11.83 -3.79
CA THR A 50 2.98 -11.57 -5.12
C THR A 50 2.17 -10.27 -5.13
N LYS A 51 1.87 -9.73 -6.31
CA LYS A 51 1.07 -8.51 -6.45
C LYS A 51 -0.33 -8.65 -5.81
N ALA A 52 -0.84 -9.88 -5.69
CA ALA A 52 -2.09 -10.20 -5.02
C ALA A 52 -2.01 -10.05 -3.49
N GLU A 53 -0.93 -10.53 -2.86
CA GLU A 53 -0.72 -10.37 -1.41
C GLU A 53 -0.30 -8.95 -1.00
N LYS A 54 0.23 -8.18 -1.95
CA LYS A 54 0.55 -6.75 -1.79
C LYS A 54 -0.64 -5.83 -2.09
N ALA A 55 -1.71 -6.38 -2.65
CA ALA A 55 -2.92 -5.60 -2.88
C ALA A 55 -3.53 -5.32 -1.49
N LEU A 56 -3.36 -4.08 -1.03
CA LEU A 56 -4.29 -3.49 -0.08
C LEU A 56 -5.71 -3.88 -0.49
N PRO A 57 -6.62 -4.15 0.47
CA PRO A 57 -8.01 -4.43 0.15
C PRO A 57 -8.45 -3.39 -0.85
N ASN A 58 -8.98 -3.81 -1.99
CA ASN A 58 -9.24 -2.94 -3.12
C ASN A 58 -10.05 -1.75 -2.59
N GLN A 59 -9.51 -0.55 -2.50
CA GLN A 59 -10.17 0.57 -1.80
C GLN A 59 -10.94 1.44 -2.80
N CYS A 60 -12.03 2.04 -2.33
CA CYS A 60 -12.81 3.00 -3.09
C CYS A 60 -11.94 4.20 -3.47
N LYS A 61 -11.85 4.52 -4.76
CA LYS A 61 -11.08 5.67 -5.26
C LYS A 61 -11.57 7.03 -4.75
N HIS A 62 -12.81 7.10 -4.27
CA HIS A 62 -13.40 8.33 -3.73
C HIS A 62 -13.27 8.44 -2.20
N CYS A 63 -13.70 7.42 -1.46
CA CYS A 63 -13.81 7.49 0.00
C CYS A 63 -12.82 6.60 0.75
N GLY A 64 -11.96 5.84 0.06
CA GLY A 64 -10.96 4.96 0.68
C GLY A 64 -11.50 3.72 1.39
N ARG A 65 -12.82 3.47 1.37
CA ARG A 65 -13.42 2.28 1.99
C ARG A 65 -12.96 0.99 1.31
N PRO A 66 -12.69 -0.10 2.05
CA PRO A 66 -12.38 -1.40 1.46
C PRO A 66 -13.57 -1.89 0.62
N LEU A 67 -13.29 -2.40 -0.57
CA LEU A 67 -14.26 -2.95 -1.50
C LEU A 67 -14.20 -4.45 -1.39
N ASP A 68 -15.37 -5.04 -1.23
CA ASP A 68 -15.51 -6.47 -1.34
C ASP A 68 -15.48 -6.87 -2.82
N ASN A 69 -14.46 -7.64 -3.20
CA ASN A 69 -14.26 -8.16 -4.56
C ASN A 69 -14.47 -9.67 -4.59
N THR A 70 -15.48 -10.14 -3.86
CA THR A 70 -15.93 -11.53 -3.82
C THR A 70 -16.46 -12.03 -5.18
N ALA A 71 -16.92 -11.14 -6.07
CA ALA A 71 -17.65 -11.52 -7.29
C ALA A 71 -16.85 -11.34 -8.61
N GLY A 72 -15.54 -11.60 -8.61
CA GLY A 72 -14.72 -11.68 -9.84
C GLY A 72 -14.43 -10.36 -10.58
N GLN A 73 -15.25 -9.32 -10.38
CA GLN A 73 -15.01 -8.00 -10.95
C GLN A 73 -14.36 -7.05 -9.94
N LYS A 74 -13.24 -6.45 -10.34
CA LYS A 74 -12.55 -5.41 -9.56
C LYS A 74 -13.42 -4.16 -9.50
N LYS A 75 -14.09 -3.95 -8.36
CA LYS A 75 -14.80 -2.70 -8.08
C LYS A 75 -13.77 -1.60 -7.84
N ASN A 76 -14.03 -0.40 -8.37
CA ASN A 76 -13.22 0.80 -8.10
C ASN A 76 -13.88 1.73 -7.06
N PHE A 77 -15.19 1.55 -6.80
CA PHE A 77 -15.98 2.41 -5.92
C PHE A 77 -16.90 1.56 -5.04
N CYS A 78 -17.15 2.01 -3.80
CA CYS A 78 -17.97 1.26 -2.84
C CYS A 78 -19.47 1.44 -3.05
N SER A 79 -19.86 2.43 -3.86
CA SER A 79 -21.24 2.78 -4.16
C SER A 79 -21.29 3.63 -5.42
N ASP A 80 -22.46 3.72 -6.05
CA ASP A 80 -22.69 4.59 -7.20
C ASP A 80 -22.45 6.07 -6.83
N LYS A 81 -22.82 6.47 -5.61
CA LYS A 81 -22.55 7.80 -5.06
C LYS A 81 -21.05 8.15 -5.13
N CYS A 82 -20.18 7.25 -4.69
CA CYS A 82 -18.73 7.46 -4.74
C CYS A 82 -18.18 7.56 -6.17
N ARG A 83 -18.79 6.84 -7.12
CA ARG A 83 -18.44 6.95 -8.54
C ARG A 83 -18.82 8.34 -9.08
N ILE A 84 -20.04 8.80 -8.83
CA ILE A 84 -20.55 10.10 -9.29
C ILE A 84 -19.72 11.25 -8.71
N GLU A 85 -19.49 11.26 -7.40
CA GLU A 85 -18.75 12.33 -6.73
C GLU A 85 -17.29 12.41 -7.22
N TRP A 86 -16.64 11.26 -7.46
CA TRP A 86 -15.30 11.24 -8.06
C TRP A 86 -15.27 11.88 -9.45
N TRP A 87 -16.27 11.61 -10.30
CA TRP A 87 -16.37 12.25 -11.62
C TRP A 87 -16.73 13.74 -11.55
N LYS A 88 -17.52 14.17 -10.55
CA LYS A 88 -17.80 15.60 -10.31
C LYS A 88 -16.54 16.35 -9.92
N GLU A 89 -15.79 15.80 -8.96
CA GLU A 89 -14.51 16.37 -8.52
C GLU A 89 -13.50 16.43 -9.67
N ALA A 90 -13.42 15.38 -10.49
CA ALA A 90 -12.55 15.35 -11.66
C ALA A 90 -12.88 16.43 -12.70
N ARG A 91 -14.16 16.81 -12.86
CA ARG A 91 -14.57 17.91 -13.76
C ARG A 91 -14.35 19.30 -13.19
N ARG A 92 -14.35 19.45 -11.86
CA ARG A 92 -14.15 20.74 -11.17
C ARG A 92 -12.71 21.25 -11.22
N LYS A 93 -11.74 20.38 -11.53
CA LYS A 93 -10.31 20.70 -11.63
C LYS A 93 -9.85 21.15 -13.02
N LYS A 94 -10.78 21.47 -13.92
CA LYS A 94 -10.51 22.03 -15.25
C LYS A 94 -10.89 23.50 -15.26
#